data_AF-A0AAU3IFQ8-F1
#
_entry.id   AF-A0AAU3IFQ8-F1
#
_cell.length_a   1.000
_cell.length_b   1.000
_cell.length_c   1.000
_cell.angle_alpha   90.00
_cell.angle_beta   90.00
_cell.angle_gamma   90.00
#
_symmetry.space_group_name_H-M   'P 1'
#
loop_
_entity.id
_entity.type
_entity.pdbx_description
1 polymer ?
#
loop_
_entity_poly.entity_id
_entity_poly.type
_entity_poly.pdbx_seq_one_letter_code
_entity_poly.pdbx_strand_id
1 'polypeptide(L)' 'MRRHTCECKPTIYELCQAGGLLFVRRTEREPAVKVRETERLITVRIVPLWTKLLTGEAR' A
#
# COMPACT_ATOMS: atom_id res chain seq x y z
N MET A 1 -2.94 14.45 0.41
CA MET A 1 -3.65 13.59 -0.56
C MET A 1 -3.33 12.14 -0.23
N ARG A 2 -4.27 11.35 0.28
CA ARG A 2 -4.08 9.89 0.50
C ARG A 2 -4.20 9.19 -0.85
N ARG A 3 -3.19 8.43 -1.27
CA ARG A 3 -3.27 7.58 -2.47
C ARG A 3 -3.64 6.17 -2.02
N HIS A 4 -4.72 5.63 -2.56
CA HIS A 4 -5.15 4.26 -2.30
C HIS A 4 -5.72 3.63 -3.57
N THR A 5 -5.69 2.31 -3.65
CA THR A 5 -6.43 1.57 -4.69
C THR A 5 -7.93 1.66 -4.44
N CYS A 6 -8.78 1.32 -5.43
CA CYS A 6 -10.23 1.30 -5.22
C CYS A 6 -10.58 0.47 -3.97
N GLU A 7 -11.66 0.84 -3.30
CA GLU A 7 -12.24 0.03 -2.20
C GLU A 7 -13.17 -1.07 -2.72
N CYS A 8 -13.27 -1.20 -4.05
CA CYS A 8 -14.12 -2.15 -4.75
C CYS A 8 -13.62 -3.60 -4.69
N LYS A 9 -12.42 -3.83 -4.16
CA LYS A 9 -11.81 -5.15 -4.02
C LYS A 9 -11.63 -5.52 -2.54
N PRO A 10 -11.59 -6.82 -2.19
CA PRO A 10 -11.34 -7.26 -0.81
C PRO A 10 -9.96 -6.87 -0.27
N THR A 11 -8.98 -6.64 -1.15
CA THR A 11 -7.64 -6.15 -0.81
C THR A 11 -7.47 -4.71 -1.25
N ILE A 12 -7.09 -3.84 -0.32
CA ILE A 12 -6.84 -2.41 -0.56
C ILE A 12 -5.40 -2.10 -0.20
N TYR A 13 -4.73 -1.34 -1.06
CA TYR A 13 -3.40 -0.80 -0.80
C TYR A 13 -3.48 0.71 -0.62
N GLU A 14 -2.81 1.22 0.40
CA GLU A 14 -2.67 2.65 0.69
C GLU A 14 -1.20 3.02 0.70
N LEU A 15 -0.82 4.11 0.03
CA LEU A 15 0.50 4.73 0.17
C LEU A 15 0.45 5.76 1.30
N CYS A 16 1.04 5.41 2.43
CA CYS A 16 1.04 6.21 3.65
C CYS A 16 2.38 6.94 3.84
N GLN A 17 2.34 8.05 4.59
CA GLN A 17 3.52 8.84 4.98
C GLN A 17 3.55 9.04 6.48
N ALA A 18 4.70 8.82 7.11
CA ALA A 18 4.95 9.11 8.52
C ALA A 18 6.44 9.38 8.75
N GLY A 19 6.77 10.41 9.54
CA GLY A 19 8.17 10.73 9.88
C GLY A 19 9.07 11.00 8.67
N GLY A 20 8.52 11.61 7.61
CA GLY A 20 9.26 11.88 6.36
C GLY A 20 9.48 10.63 5.47
N LEU A 21 9.08 9.45 5.92
CA LEU A 21 9.17 8.20 5.18
C LEU A 21 7.81 7.77 4.66
N LEU A 22 7.83 6.87 3.68
CA LEU A 22 6.65 6.30 3.04
C LEU A 22 6.60 4.79 3.27
N PHE A 23 5.40 4.23 3.29
CA PHE A 23 5.16 2.79 3.40
C PHE A 23 3.84 2.43 2.74
N VAL A 24 3.70 1.16 2.35
CA VAL A 24 2.43 0.64 1.84
C VAL A 24 1.71 -0.09 2.98
N ARG A 25 0.44 0.27 3.20
CA ARG A 25 -0.48 -0.51 4.02
C ARG A 25 -1.36 -1.37 3.11
N ARG A 26 -1.40 -2.67 3.37
CA ARG A 26 -2.32 -3.62 2.76
C ARG A 26 -3.39 -3.98 3.78
N THR A 27 -4.65 -3.71 3.43
CA THR A 27 -5.82 -4.12 4.21
C THR A 27 -6.57 -5.19 3.43
N GLU A 28 -6.72 -6.37 4.02
CA GLU A 28 -7.54 -7.46 3.51
C GLU A 28 -8.81 -7.52 4.35
N ARG A 29 -9.99 -7.37 3.73
CA ARG A 29 -11.28 -7.30 4.45
C ARG A 29 -11.94 -8.66 4.68
N GLU A 30 -11.51 -9.70 3.98
CA GLU A 30 -12.11 -11.05 4.02
C GLU A 30 -11.02 -12.13 4.18
N PRO A 31 -11.29 -13.23 4.90
CA PRO A 31 -12.50 -13.51 5.70
C PRO A 31 -12.54 -12.73 7.04
N ALA A 32 -11.44 -12.07 7.41
CA ALA A 32 -11.36 -11.18 8.56
C ALA A 32 -10.42 -10.03 8.22
N VAL A 33 -10.63 -8.87 8.86
CA VAL A 33 -9.78 -7.69 8.61
C VAL A 33 -8.34 -7.98 9.04
N LYS A 34 -7.42 -7.99 8.08
CA LYS A 34 -5.97 -8.11 8.32
C LYS A 34 -5.26 -6.91 7.74
N VAL A 35 -4.39 -6.31 8.53
CA VAL A 35 -3.56 -5.18 8.11
C VAL A 35 -2.10 -5.58 8.16
N ARG A 36 -1.38 -5.31 7.07
CA ARG A 36 0.07 -5.47 6.98
C ARG A 36 0.69 -4.18 6.45
N GLU A 37 1.84 -3.82 6.98
CA GLU A 37 2.61 -2.67 6.52
C GLU A 37 3.97 -3.14 6.03
N THR A 38 4.49 -2.48 4.99
CA THR A 38 5.89 -2.63 4.59
C THR A 38 6.80 -1.90 5.58
N GLU A 39 8.10 -2.11 5.43
CA GLU A 39 9.09 -1.21 6.00
C GLU A 39 8.84 0.25 5.57
N ARG A 40 9.26 1.19 6.41
CA ARG A 40 9.24 2.62 6.11
C ARG A 40 10.48 2.99 5.30
N LEU A 41 10.27 3.49 4.10
CA LEU A 41 11.33 3.72 3.12
C LEU A 41 11.28 5.15 2.58
N ILE A 42 12.42 5.62 2.09
CA ILE A 42 12.49 6.86 1.30
C ILE A 42 11.74 6.72 -0.03
N THR A 43 11.31 7.85 -0.60
CA THR A 43 10.48 7.91 -1.81
C THR A 43 11.01 7.10 -2.98
N VAL A 44 12.31 7.19 -3.27
CA VAL A 44 12.92 6.48 -4.41
C VAL A 44 12.80 4.96 -4.29
N ARG A 45 12.68 4.41 -3.08
CA ARG A 45 12.53 2.97 -2.85
C ARG A 45 11.06 2.52 -2.82
N ILE A 46 10.14 3.35 -2.33
CA ILE A 46 8.72 2.98 -2.24
C ILE A 46 7.97 3.13 -3.57
N VAL A 47 8.34 4.13 -4.39
CA VAL A 47 7.60 4.47 -5.63
C VAL A 47 7.56 3.29 -6.61
N PRO A 48 8.66 2.56 -6.87
CA PRO A 48 8.60 1.38 -7.73
C PRO A 48 7.66 0.29 -7.21
N LEU A 49 7.66 0.04 -5.89
CA LEU A 49 6.74 -0.92 -5.27
C LEU A 49 5.28 -0.49 -5.46
N TRP A 50 4.99 0.79 -5.20
CA TRP A 50 3.66 1.36 -5.39
C TRP A 50 3.18 1.22 -6.83
N THR A 51 4.04 1.53 -7.82
CA THR A 51 3.71 1.35 -9.24
C THR A 51 3.37 -0.10 -9.57
N LYS A 52 4.17 -1.07 -9.10
CA LYS A 52 3.90 -2.50 -9.32
C LYS A 52 2.57 -2.95 -8.72
N LEU A 53 2.17 -2.41 -7.57
CA LEU A 53 0.86 -2.68 -6.97
C LEU A 53 -0.29 -2.11 -7.81
N LEU A 54 -0.10 -0.91 -8.38
CA LEU A 54 -1.11 -0.29 -9.25
C LEU A 54 -1.26 -1.02 -10.59
N THR A 55 -0.17 -1.55 -11.14
CA THR A 55 -0.17 -2.29 -12.42
C THR A 55 -0.50 -3.78 -12.26
N GLY A 56 -0.57 -4.28 -11.02
CA GLY A 56 -0.84 -5.70 -10.74
C GLY A 56 0.38 -6.62 -10.89
N GLU A 57 1.59 -6.05 -11.01
CA GLU A 57 2.86 -6.77 -11.06
C GLU A 57 3.34 -7.26 -9.69
N ALA A 58 2.69 -6.83 -8.60
CA ALA A 58 2.97 -7.26 -7.23
C ALA A 58 1.67 -7.42 -6.40
N ARG A 59 1.72 -8.15 -5.28
CA ARG A 59 0.59 -8.35 -4.35
C ARG A 59 1.01 -8.50 -2.88
#